data_AF-A0A818ABA4-F1
#
_entry.id   AF-A0A818ABA4-F1
#
_cell.length_a   1.000
_cell.length_b   1.000
_cell.length_c   1.000
_cell.angle_alpha   90.00
_cell.angle_beta   90.00
_cell.angle_gamma   90.00
#
_symmetry.space_group_name_H-M   'P 1'
#
loop_
_entity.id
_entity.type
_entity.pdbx_description
1 polymer ?
#
loop_
_entity_poly.entity_id
_entity_poly.type
_entity_poly.pdbx_seq_one_letter_code
_entity_poly.pdbx_strand_id
1 'polypeptide(L)'
;MRNQNEHSRVKLSELPDDPVSSYINANYITGWPNEYHAFIATQGPLSNTIIDFYRMIWQEYTPVVVMITRLFENNKSKCERYIPDSRAHQYGPFYVEVKSINYQNDYEIRRLIIKVIINYLFNQKSKKSENFNFVSIT
;
A
#
# COMPACT_ATOMS: atom_id res chain seq x y z
N MET A 1 12.98 -4.81 -13.25
CA MET A 1 12.52 -3.97 -14.38
C MET A 1 12.41 -2.55 -13.86
N ARG A 2 13.21 -1.61 -14.38
CA ARG A 2 13.00 -0.18 -14.10
C ARG A 2 11.79 0.27 -14.90
N ASN A 3 10.85 0.91 -14.24
CA ASN A 3 9.62 1.40 -14.84
C ASN A 3 9.95 2.51 -15.86
N GLN A 4 9.45 2.39 -17.10
CA GLN A 4 9.85 3.23 -18.24
C GLN A 4 9.12 4.59 -18.30
N ASN A 5 8.15 4.84 -17.42
CA ASN A 5 7.38 6.08 -17.43
C ASN A 5 7.61 6.89 -16.14
N GLU A 6 8.58 7.81 -16.17
CA GLU A 6 8.88 8.68 -15.02
C GLU A 6 7.81 9.73 -14.78
N HIS A 7 7.04 10.11 -15.81
CA HIS A 7 6.12 11.26 -15.75
C HIS A 7 4.90 11.00 -14.87
N SER A 8 4.43 9.75 -14.78
CA SER A 8 3.29 9.37 -13.93
C SER A 8 3.70 8.58 -12.68
N ARG A 9 5.00 8.46 -12.40
CA ARG A 9 5.49 7.67 -11.27
C ARG A 9 5.07 8.30 -9.94
N VAL A 10 4.59 7.47 -9.01
CA VAL A 10 4.38 7.89 -7.63
C VAL A 10 5.74 8.10 -6.95
N LYS A 11 5.92 9.26 -6.31
CA LYS A 11 7.17 9.62 -5.62
C LYS A 11 6.90 9.66 -4.13
N LEU A 12 7.62 8.84 -3.37
CA LEU A 12 7.55 8.88 -1.92
C LEU A 12 8.36 10.08 -1.39
N SER A 13 7.90 10.67 -0.29
CA SER A 13 8.64 11.69 0.45
C SER A 13 9.95 11.10 0.96
N GLU A 14 11.07 11.75 0.66
CA GLU A 14 12.40 11.30 1.08
C GLU A 14 12.51 11.19 2.61
N LEU A 15 13.10 10.09 3.06
CA LEU A 15 13.48 9.90 4.45
C LEU A 15 14.81 10.64 4.71
N PRO A 16 15.00 11.27 5.89
CA PRO A 16 16.19 12.10 6.17
C PRO A 16 17.54 11.41 5.93
N ASP A 17 17.61 10.10 6.17
CA ASP A 17 18.85 9.31 6.09
C ASP A 17 18.91 8.40 4.85
N ASP A 18 17.94 8.50 3.93
CA ASP A 18 17.88 7.66 2.74
C ASP A 18 17.36 8.46 1.52
N PRO A 19 18.27 9.07 0.74
CA PRO A 19 17.92 9.83 -0.47
C PRO A 19 17.30 8.97 -1.59
N VAL A 20 17.51 7.65 -1.58
CA VAL A 20 16.93 6.75 -2.59
C VAL A 20 15.56 6.21 -2.18
N SER A 21 15.09 6.54 -0.96
CA SER A 21 13.78 6.14 -0.42
C SER A 21 12.56 6.76 -1.13
N SER A 22 12.76 7.61 -2.14
CA SER A 22 11.68 8.24 -2.92
C SER A 22 11.12 7.33 -4.02
N TYR A 23 11.78 6.19 -4.28
CA TYR A 23 11.37 5.25 -5.30
C TYR A 23 10.36 4.22 -4.80
N ILE A 24 9.26 4.07 -5.55
CA ILE A 24 8.38 2.91 -5.51
C ILE A 24 7.97 2.56 -6.94
N ASN A 25 7.77 1.27 -7.22
CA ASN A 25 7.29 0.82 -8.51
C ASN A 25 5.76 0.97 -8.59
N ALA A 26 5.32 2.22 -8.80
CA ALA A 26 3.92 2.58 -8.90
C ALA A 26 3.73 3.78 -9.83
N ASN A 27 2.60 3.83 -10.54
CA ASN A 27 2.22 4.93 -11.41
C ASN A 27 0.76 5.34 -11.15
N TYR A 28 0.50 6.64 -11.24
CA TYR A 28 -0.85 7.17 -11.31
C TYR A 28 -1.50 6.81 -12.65
N ILE A 29 -2.80 6.52 -12.60
CA ILE A 29 -3.66 6.27 -13.75
C ILE A 29 -4.85 7.22 -13.67
N THR A 30 -5.16 7.86 -14.80
CA THR A 30 -6.35 8.70 -14.96
C THR A 30 -7.60 7.82 -15.10
N GLY A 31 -8.66 8.20 -14.40
CA GLY A 31 -9.96 7.54 -14.44
C GLY A 31 -10.85 8.07 -15.58
N TRP A 32 -12.11 8.36 -15.26
CA TRP A 32 -13.04 9.02 -16.19
C TRP A 32 -12.51 10.41 -16.60
N PRO A 33 -12.96 11.02 -17.72
CA PRO A 33 -12.57 12.38 -18.07
C PRO A 33 -12.61 13.36 -16.87
N ASN A 34 -11.50 14.07 -16.67
CA ASN A 34 -11.20 14.99 -15.56
C ASN A 34 -10.86 14.35 -14.20
N GLU A 35 -10.85 13.02 -14.07
CA GLU A 35 -10.37 12.31 -12.88
C GLU A 35 -8.88 11.98 -12.99
N TYR A 36 -8.05 13.01 -12.91
CA TYR A 36 -6.59 12.84 -12.90
C TYR A 36 -6.14 12.11 -11.63
N HIS A 37 -5.20 11.18 -11.78
CA HIS A 37 -4.64 10.38 -10.67
C HIS A 37 -5.70 9.60 -9.86
N ALA A 38 -6.78 9.16 -10.51
CA ALA A 38 -7.86 8.41 -9.87
C ALA A 38 -7.41 7.08 -9.25
N PHE A 39 -6.42 6.42 -9.87
CA PHE A 39 -5.88 5.15 -9.40
C PHE A 39 -4.36 5.17 -9.31
N ILE A 40 -3.82 4.24 -8.54
CA ILE A 40 -2.40 3.90 -8.53
C ILE A 40 -2.28 2.42 -8.91
N ALA A 41 -1.62 2.15 -10.03
CA ALA A 41 -1.16 0.79 -10.33
C ALA A 41 0.23 0.60 -9.76
N THR A 42 0.43 -0.48 -9.02
CA THR A 42 1.71 -0.81 -8.39
C THR A 42 2.01 -2.30 -8.47
N GLN A 43 3.29 -2.63 -8.38
CA GLN A 43 3.72 -4.00 -8.18
C GLN A 43 3.23 -4.54 -6.84
N GLY A 44 2.93 -5.85 -6.77
CA GLY A 44 2.77 -6.53 -5.49
C GLY A 44 4.01 -6.33 -4.60
N PRO A 45 3.85 -5.98 -3.31
CA PRO A 45 4.99 -5.77 -2.42
C PRO A 45 5.97 -6.94 -2.41
N LEU A 46 7.25 -6.60 -2.39
CA LEU A 46 8.37 -7.51 -2.14
C LEU A 46 8.79 -7.37 -0.68
N SER A 47 9.58 -8.30 -0.16
CA SER A 47 9.95 -8.33 1.27
C SER A 47 10.64 -7.05 1.72
N ASN A 48 11.43 -6.45 0.84
CA ASN A 48 12.14 -5.20 1.07
C ASN A 48 11.33 -3.94 0.69
N THR A 49 10.12 -4.05 0.15
CA THR A 49 9.29 -2.91 -0.27
C THR A 49 7.93 -2.83 0.42
N ILE A 50 7.64 -3.71 1.38
CA ILE A 50 6.40 -3.64 2.18
C ILE A 50 6.27 -2.29 2.89
N ILE A 51 7.36 -1.77 3.46
CA ILE A 51 7.35 -0.48 4.15
C ILE A 51 7.03 0.64 3.15
N ASP A 52 7.64 0.65 1.97
CA ASP A 52 7.39 1.65 0.93
C ASP A 52 5.94 1.61 0.44
N PHE A 53 5.35 0.42 0.33
CA PHE A 53 3.94 0.27 0.00
C PHE A 53 3.03 0.93 1.03
N TYR A 54 3.30 0.75 2.33
CA TYR A 54 2.54 1.44 3.38
C TYR A 54 2.82 2.95 3.42
N ARG A 55 4.05 3.39 3.12
CA ARG A 55 4.37 4.82 2.95
C ARG A 55 3.53 5.44 1.84
N MET A 56 3.38 4.74 0.71
CA MET A 56 2.53 5.17 -0.40
C MET A 56 1.07 5.31 0.02
N ILE A 57 0.47 4.28 0.63
CA ILE A 57 -0.92 4.32 1.11
C ILE A 57 -1.14 5.49 2.07
N TRP A 58 -0.19 5.68 2.99
CA TRP A 58 -0.26 6.75 3.97
C TRP A 58 -0.14 8.14 3.34
N GLN A 59 0.81 8.33 2.42
CA GLN A 59 1.07 9.59 1.73
C GLN A 59 -0.08 9.99 0.81
N GLU A 60 -0.59 9.05 0.03
CA GLU A 60 -1.61 9.27 -0.99
C GLU A 60 -3.05 9.23 -0.43
N TYR A 61 -3.20 9.14 0.90
CA TYR A 61 -4.50 9.02 1.58
C TYR A 61 -5.39 7.94 0.97
N THR A 62 -4.79 6.80 0.60
CA THR A 62 -5.48 5.76 -0.16
C THR A 62 -6.56 5.08 0.70
N PRO A 63 -7.85 5.20 0.35
CA PRO A 63 -8.94 4.65 1.17
C PRO A 63 -9.23 3.18 0.84
N VAL A 64 -8.80 2.69 -0.33
CA VAL A 64 -9.06 1.34 -0.80
C VAL A 64 -7.82 0.77 -1.51
N VAL A 65 -7.46 -0.45 -1.17
CA VAL A 65 -6.46 -1.24 -1.88
C VAL A 65 -7.14 -2.47 -2.46
N VAL A 66 -6.95 -2.72 -3.76
CA VAL A 66 -7.48 -3.89 -4.46
C VAL A 66 -6.31 -4.80 -4.87
N MET A 67 -6.30 -6.03 -4.37
CA MET A 67 -5.35 -7.07 -4.74
C MET A 67 -6.01 -8.08 -5.68
N ILE A 68 -5.43 -8.21 -6.87
CA ILE A 68 -5.97 -8.99 -7.98
C ILE A 68 -5.16 -10.27 -8.27
N THR A 69 -4.29 -10.68 -7.35
CA THR A 69 -3.42 -11.86 -7.51
C THR A 69 -3.34 -12.62 -6.20
N ARG A 70 -3.05 -13.93 -6.28
CA ARG A 70 -2.73 -14.74 -5.11
C ARG A 70 -1.29 -14.48 -4.67
N LEU A 71 -0.97 -14.77 -3.41
CA LEU A 71 0.42 -14.70 -2.92
C LEU A 71 1.35 -15.67 -3.69
N PHE A 72 0.81 -16.82 -4.09
CA PHE A 72 1.51 -17.84 -4.86
C PHE A 72 0.69 -18.28 -6.07
N GLU A 73 1.34 -18.37 -7.22
CA GLU A 73 0.77 -18.91 -8.45
C GLU A 73 1.81 -19.81 -9.15
N ASN A 74 1.41 -21.00 -9.58
CA ASN A 74 2.30 -21.96 -10.26
C ASN A 74 3.62 -22.20 -9.52
N ASN A 75 3.55 -22.39 -8.19
CA ASN A 75 4.70 -22.57 -7.28
C ASN A 75 5.71 -21.41 -7.26
N LYS A 76 5.31 -20.22 -7.71
CA LYS A 76 6.13 -19.00 -7.63
C LYS A 76 5.46 -17.98 -6.71
N SER A 77 6.24 -17.40 -5.79
CA SER A 77 5.80 -16.24 -5.02
C SER A 77 5.57 -15.07 -5.98
N LYS A 78 4.37 -14.47 -5.91
CA LYS A 78 3.95 -13.33 -6.72
C LYS A 78 3.93 -12.04 -5.92
N CYS A 79 3.65 -12.16 -4.63
CA CYS A 79 3.45 -11.03 -3.74
C CYS A 79 3.76 -11.49 -2.31
N GLU A 80 4.53 -10.69 -1.57
CA GLU A 80 4.74 -10.96 -0.15
C GLU A 80 3.47 -10.72 0.65
N ARG A 81 3.40 -11.33 1.83
CA ARG A 81 2.27 -11.09 2.73
C ARG A 81 2.43 -9.75 3.44
N TYR A 82 1.84 -8.71 2.86
CA TYR A 82 1.87 -7.36 3.41
C TYR A 82 0.66 -7.03 4.30
N ILE A 83 -0.20 -8.00 4.63
CA ILE A 83 -1.44 -7.79 5.41
C ILE A 83 -1.46 -8.73 6.60
N PRO A 84 -1.89 -8.28 7.79
CA PRO A 84 -1.97 -9.15 8.96
C PRO A 84 -2.98 -10.29 8.75
N ASP A 85 -2.57 -11.52 9.07
CA ASP A 85 -3.47 -12.69 9.17
C ASP A 85 -4.24 -12.76 10.49
N SER A 86 -3.72 -12.07 11.50
CA SER A 86 -4.29 -12.00 12.84
C SER A 86 -4.77 -10.59 13.13
N ARG A 87 -4.97 -10.26 14.42
CA ARG A 87 -5.53 -8.98 14.86
C ARG A 87 -4.74 -7.77 14.36
N ALA A 88 -3.42 -7.84 14.32
CA ALA A 88 -2.57 -6.74 13.88
C ALA A 88 -1.16 -7.19 13.51
N HIS A 89 -0.44 -6.36 12.76
CA HIS A 89 0.98 -6.53 12.49
C HIS A 89 1.66 -5.15 12.39
N GLN A 90 2.95 -5.09 12.70
CA GLN A 90 3.75 -3.89 12.56
C GLN A 90 4.71 -4.01 11.38
N TYR A 91 4.58 -3.11 10.41
CA TYR A 91 5.45 -2.98 9.24
C TYR A 91 6.27 -1.68 9.38
N GLY A 92 7.48 -1.78 9.94
CA GLY A 92 8.30 -0.61 10.25
C GLY A 92 7.55 0.35 11.19
N PRO A 93 7.31 1.63 10.80
CA PRO A 93 6.59 2.59 11.63
C PRO A 93 5.06 2.45 11.56
N PHE A 94 4.53 1.57 10.70
CA PHE A 94 3.10 1.39 10.50
C PHE A 94 2.57 0.22 11.31
N TYR A 95 1.62 0.50 12.20
CA TYR A 95 0.84 -0.51 12.89
C TYR A 95 -0.49 -0.71 12.17
N VAL A 96 -0.72 -1.92 11.68
CA VAL A 96 -1.89 -2.26 10.85
C VAL A 96 -2.78 -3.19 11.63
N GLU A 97 -3.99 -2.74 11.93
CA GLU A 97 -4.97 -3.46 12.74
C GLU A 97 -6.15 -3.92 11.88
N VAL A 98 -6.50 -5.20 11.97
CA VAL A 98 -7.69 -5.76 11.32
C VAL A 98 -8.92 -5.49 12.19
N LYS A 99 -9.91 -4.79 11.63
CA LYS A 99 -11.18 -4.48 12.30
C LYS A 99 -12.28 -5.48 11.99
N SER A 100 -12.36 -5.93 10.74
CA SER A 100 -13.31 -6.94 10.33
C SER A 100 -12.83 -7.63 9.07
N ILE A 101 -13.19 -8.89 8.92
CA ILE A 101 -13.00 -9.66 7.70
C ILE A 101 -14.38 -10.14 7.23
N ASN A 102 -14.70 -9.88 5.96
CA ASN A 102 -15.92 -10.34 5.32
C ASN A 102 -15.53 -11.19 4.11
N TYR A 103 -15.88 -12.47 4.16
CA TYR A 103 -15.67 -13.40 3.06
C TYR A 103 -16.89 -13.40 2.15
N GLN A 104 -16.63 -13.34 0.85
CA GLN A 104 -17.60 -13.58 -0.22
C GLN A 104 -17.10 -14.77 -1.05
N ASN A 105 -17.91 -15.23 -2.01
CA ASN A 105 -17.56 -16.42 -2.80
C ASN A 105 -16.25 -16.22 -3.59
N ASP A 106 -16.02 -15.02 -4.13
CA ASP A 106 -14.92 -14.74 -5.06
C ASP A 106 -13.87 -13.75 -4.51
N TYR A 107 -14.13 -13.16 -3.35
CA TYR A 107 -13.26 -12.14 -2.77
C TYR A 107 -13.41 -12.02 -1.26
N GLU A 108 -12.41 -11.41 -0.63
CA GLU A 108 -12.38 -11.10 0.79
C GLU A 108 -12.21 -9.59 0.97
N ILE A 109 -13.01 -9.00 1.85
CA ILE A 109 -12.86 -7.60 2.28
C ILE A 109 -12.37 -7.55 3.72
N ARG A 110 -11.17 -7.00 3.94
CA ARG A 110 -10.65 -6.65 5.26
C ARG A 110 -10.78 -5.15 5.48
N ARG A 111 -11.42 -4.75 6.59
CA ARG A 111 -11.37 -3.37 7.06
C ARG A 111 -10.18 -3.21 7.98
N LEU A 112 -9.30 -2.27 7.65
CA LEU A 112 -8.02 -2.10 8.33
C LEU A 112 -7.87 -0.67 8.86
N ILE A 113 -7.12 -0.53 9.95
CA ILE A 113 -6.63 0.76 10.43
C ILE A 113 -5.10 0.76 10.37
N ILE A 114 -4.53 1.73 9.67
CA ILE A 114 -3.10 2.07 9.80
C ILE A 114 -2.96 3.13 10.88
N LYS A 115 -2.00 2.93 11.78
CA LYS A 115 -1.52 3.95 12.72
C LYS A 115 -0.02 4.12 12.49
N VAL A 116 0.45 5.36 12.55
CA VAL A 116 1.89 5.63 12.55
C VAL A 116 2.36 5.74 13.99
N ILE A 117 3.29 4.88 14.38
CA ILE A 117 3.85 4.88 15.75
C ILE A 117 4.95 5.95 15.87
N ILE A 118 5.67 6.22 14.78
CA ILE A 118 6.81 7.13 14.74
C ILE A 118 6.52 8.30 13.78
N ASN A 119 5.84 9.33 14.30
CA ASN A 119 5.35 10.44 13.47
C ASN A 119 6.45 11.37 12.94
N TYR A 120 7.63 11.44 13.55
CA TYR A 120 8.67 12.38 13.11
C TYR A 120 9.23 12.06 11.71
N LEU A 121 9.05 10.83 11.24
CA LEU A 121 9.45 10.41 9.90
C LEU A 121 8.51 10.90 8.79
N PHE A 122 7.31 11.37 9.15
CA PHE A 122 6.29 11.77 8.20
C PHE A 122 5.86 13.20 8.48
N ASN A 123 6.06 14.10 7.51
CA ASN A 123 5.71 15.53 7.60
C ASN A 123 4.19 15.82 7.69
N GLN A 124 3.38 14.86 8.14
CA GLN A 124 1.92 14.94 8.28
C GLN A 124 1.53 15.07 9.76
N LYS A 125 1.78 16.25 10.35
CA LYS A 125 1.64 16.51 11.81
C LYS A 125 0.25 16.20 12.41
N SER A 126 -0.81 16.17 11.60
CA SER A 126 -2.19 15.94 12.06
C SER A 126 -2.68 14.50 11.90
N LYS A 127 -2.09 13.71 10.99
CA LYS A 127 -2.55 12.36 10.68
C LYS A 127 -1.92 11.37 11.65
N LYS A 128 -2.72 10.74 12.52
CA LYS A 128 -2.26 9.72 13.49
C LYS A 128 -2.75 8.31 13.16
N SER A 129 -3.88 8.23 12.45
CA SER A 129 -4.46 6.99 11.96
C SER A 129 -5.28 7.22 10.70
N GLU A 130 -5.37 6.20 9.85
CA GLU A 130 -6.19 6.20 8.63
C GLU A 130 -6.95 4.88 8.55
N ASN A 131 -8.24 4.95 8.21
CA ASN A 131 -9.03 3.76 7.89
C ASN A 131 -8.92 3.48 6.40
N PHE A 132 -8.71 2.23 6.03
CA PHE A 132 -8.74 1.83 4.62
C PHE A 132 -9.34 0.43 4.48
N ASN A 133 -9.94 0.20 3.32
CA ASN A 133 -10.47 -1.10 2.95
C ASN A 133 -9.44 -1.83 2.10
N PHE A 134 -9.17 -3.07 2.47
CA PHE A 134 -8.40 -3.97 1.64
C PHE A 134 -9.34 -5.00 1.01
N VAL A 135 -9.30 -5.11 -0.30
CA VAL A 135 -10.10 -6.07 -1.07
C VAL A 135 -9.15 -7.03 -1.76
N SER A 136 -9.20 -8.31 -1.40
CA SER A 136 -8.48 -9.37 -2.10
C SER A 136 -9.44 -10.14 -2.99
N ILE A 137 -9.15 -10.23 -4.26
CA ILE A 137 -9.83 -11.17 -5.17
C ILE A 137 -9.00 -12.46 -5.16
N THR A 138 -9.65 -13.59 -4.90
CA THR A 138 -9.00 -14.91 -4.75
C THR A 138 -9.18 -15.79 -5.97
#